data_AF-A0A7C6U047-F1
#
_entry.id   AF-A0A7C6U047-F1
#
_cell.length_a   1.000
_cell.length_b   1.000
_cell.length_c   1.000
_cell.angle_alpha   90.00
_cell.angle_beta   90.00
_cell.angle_gamma   90.00
#
_symmetry.space_group_name_H-M   'P 1'
#
loop_
_entity.id
_entity.type
_entity.pdbx_description
1 polymer ?
#
loop_
_entity_poly.entity_id
_entity_poly.type
_entity_poly.pdbx_seq_one_letter_code
_entity_poly.pdbx_strand_id
1 'polypeptide(L)'
;AEEYKIDPSRLYIDPLIEMLCTSENGIETVTTVIKEVKKRCPSVHVIGAVSNVSFNLPVRRLVNQSFLVLAMNAGMDSVILDPFNRDLMGMMYATEALLGQDEYCVAYINAYREGLFGPRTTKTCK
;
A
#
# COMPACT_ATOMS: atom_id res chain seq x y z
N ALA A 1 8.39 10.45 21.38
CA ALA A 1 8.97 9.11 21.16
C ALA A 1 10.41 9.05 21.65
N GLU A 2 11.25 9.99 21.23
CA GLU A 2 12.66 10.09 21.68
C GLU A 2 12.82 10.21 23.20
N GLU A 3 12.01 11.05 23.86
CA GLU A 3 12.00 11.17 25.33
C GLU A 3 11.80 9.82 26.04
N TYR A 4 10.98 8.95 25.44
CA TYR A 4 10.67 7.61 25.94
C TYR A 4 11.59 6.52 25.36
N LYS A 5 12.65 6.90 24.64
CA LYS A 5 13.63 5.99 24.00
C LYS A 5 12.99 4.92 23.11
N ILE A 6 11.93 5.31 22.39
CA ILE A 6 11.27 4.42 21.43
C ILE A 6 12.03 4.52 20.10
N ASP A 7 12.54 3.37 19.64
CA ASP A 7 13.22 3.28 18.36
C ASP A 7 12.30 3.71 17.20
N PRO A 8 12.74 4.60 16.28
CA PRO A 8 11.94 5.04 15.14
C PRO A 8 11.39 3.91 14.26
N SER A 9 12.09 2.78 14.13
CA SER A 9 11.61 1.59 13.39
C SER A 9 10.36 0.94 13.99
N ARG A 10 9.98 1.33 15.21
CA ARG A 10 8.74 0.87 15.85
C ARG A 10 7.57 1.84 15.64
N LEU A 11 7.81 2.96 14.96
CA LEU A 11 6.82 3.99 14.74
C LEU A 11 6.21 3.84 13.35
N TYR A 12 4.88 3.87 13.31
CA TYR A 12 4.08 3.90 12.10
C TYR A 12 3.35 5.24 12.08
N ILE A 13 3.68 6.09 11.12
CA ILE A 13 3.07 7.40 10.94
C ILE A 13 1.95 7.28 9.91
N ASP A 14 0.73 7.64 10.31
CA ASP A 14 -0.41 7.71 9.41
C ASP A 14 -0.60 9.16 8.91
N PRO A 15 -0.50 9.42 7.59
CA PRO A 15 -0.68 10.77 7.03
C PRO A 15 -2.15 11.20 6.96
N LEU A 16 -3.09 10.39 7.48
CA LEU A 16 -4.53 10.62 7.51
C LEU A 16 -5.11 10.83 6.11
N ILE A 17 -5.18 9.74 5.34
CA ILE A 17 -5.68 9.74 3.97
C ILE A 17 -7.09 10.35 3.90
N GLU A 18 -7.22 11.47 3.19
CA GLU A 18 -8.48 12.15 2.91
C GLU A 18 -9.28 11.49 1.79
N MET A 19 -10.58 11.78 1.75
CA MET A 19 -11.48 11.28 0.71
C MET A 19 -11.24 12.03 -0.60
N LEU A 20 -11.02 11.29 -1.69
CA LEU A 20 -10.74 11.87 -3.00
C LEU A 20 -11.88 12.79 -3.49
N CYS A 21 -13.14 12.48 -3.16
CA CYS A 21 -14.29 13.25 -3.61
C CYS A 21 -14.43 14.64 -2.96
N THR A 22 -13.76 14.88 -1.83
CA THR A 22 -13.85 16.16 -1.09
C THR A 22 -12.61 17.02 -1.23
N SER A 23 -11.51 16.45 -1.72
CA SER A 23 -10.21 17.12 -1.80
C SER A 23 -9.85 17.45 -3.25
N GLU A 24 -9.60 18.71 -3.58
CA GLU A 24 -9.07 19.07 -4.92
C GLU A 24 -7.67 18.49 -5.13
N ASN A 25 -6.81 18.52 -4.10
CA ASN A 25 -5.40 18.08 -4.17
C ASN A 25 -5.04 16.97 -3.17
N GLY A 26 -6.01 16.24 -2.61
CA GLY A 26 -5.76 15.34 -1.46
C GLY A 26 -4.70 14.27 -1.72
N ILE A 27 -4.66 13.69 -2.92
CA ILE A 27 -3.65 12.67 -3.27
C ILE A 27 -2.25 13.28 -3.33
N GLU A 28 -2.09 14.47 -3.91
CA GLU A 28 -0.82 15.17 -3.96
C GLU A 28 -0.34 15.53 -2.55
N THR A 29 -1.24 16.04 -1.71
CA THR A 29 -0.94 16.34 -0.31
C THR A 29 -0.46 15.08 0.43
N VAL A 30 -1.21 13.98 0.35
CA VAL A 30 -0.86 12.71 1.03
C VAL A 30 0.49 12.19 0.55
N THR A 31 0.71 12.13 -0.77
CA THR A 31 1.98 11.63 -1.32
C THR A 31 3.17 12.54 -0.99
N THR A 32 2.95 13.86 -0.91
CA THR A 32 3.97 14.82 -0.46
C THR A 32 4.31 14.62 1.02
N VAL A 33 3.31 14.42 1.87
CA VAL A 33 3.52 14.14 3.29
C VAL A 33 4.30 12.84 3.48
N ILE A 34 3.94 11.76 2.77
CA ILE A 34 4.66 10.48 2.82
C ILE A 34 6.15 10.71 2.47
N LYS A 35 6.43 11.38 1.36
CA LYS A 35 7.81 11.68 0.92
C LYS A 35 8.58 12.50 1.95
N GLU A 36 7.96 13.53 2.52
CA GLU A 36 8.60 14.39 3.52
C GLU A 36 8.87 13.65 4.84
N VAL A 37 7.96 12.77 5.28
CA VAL A 37 8.18 11.92 6.45
C VAL A 37 9.37 10.99 6.22
N LYS A 38 9.42 10.28 5.08
CA LYS A 38 10.54 9.38 4.76
C LYS A 38 11.86 10.14 4.60
N LYS A 39 11.83 11.38 4.09
CA LYS A 39 13.02 12.23 3.96
C LYS A 39 13.58 12.67 5.32
N ARG A 40 12.71 13.04 6.26
CA ARG A 40 13.11 13.53 7.59
C ARG A 40 13.49 12.38 8.53
N CYS A 41 12.75 11.28 8.45
CA CYS A 41 12.91 10.13 9.32
C CYS A 41 12.89 8.84 8.47
N PRO A 42 14.00 8.48 7.79
CA PRO A 42 14.02 7.31 6.90
C PRO A 42 13.66 5.99 7.58
N SER A 43 13.96 5.89 8.88
CA SER A 43 13.75 4.70 9.70
C SER A 43 12.32 4.53 10.21
N VAL A 44 11.42 5.52 10.09
CA VAL A 44 10.02 5.32 10.48
C VAL A 44 9.24 4.64 9.36
N HIS A 45 8.21 3.90 9.75
CA HIS A 45 7.24 3.34 8.85
C HIS A 45 6.14 4.35 8.55
N VAL A 46 5.62 4.33 7.33
CA VAL A 46 4.45 5.12 6.95
C VAL A 46 3.32 4.16 6.60
N ILE A 47 2.18 4.32 7.28
CA ILE A 47 1.02 3.44 7.19
C ILE A 47 -0.21 4.21 6.74
N GLY A 48 -1.15 3.57 6.05
CA GLY A 48 -2.45 4.17 5.81
C GLY A 48 -3.52 3.17 5.41
N ALA A 49 -4.77 3.51 5.70
CA ALA A 49 -5.94 2.77 5.24
C ALA A 49 -6.29 3.12 3.79
N VAL A 50 -5.99 2.21 2.87
CA VAL A 50 -6.19 2.39 1.42
C VAL A 50 -7.66 2.65 1.08
N SER A 51 -8.61 2.15 1.87
CA SER A 51 -10.04 2.31 1.61
C SER A 51 -10.60 3.71 1.85
N ASN A 52 -9.90 4.57 2.60
CA ASN A 52 -10.41 5.90 2.97
C ASN A 52 -10.51 6.82 1.75
N VAL A 53 -9.56 6.71 0.84
CA VAL A 53 -9.48 7.52 -0.38
C VAL A 53 -10.74 7.41 -1.25
N SER A 54 -11.40 6.26 -1.26
CA SER A 54 -12.53 5.95 -2.14
C SER A 54 -13.88 6.09 -1.47
N PHE A 55 -13.95 6.65 -0.27
CA PHE A 55 -15.23 6.84 0.41
C PHE A 55 -16.19 7.67 -0.45
N ASN A 56 -17.47 7.25 -0.50
CA ASN A 56 -18.52 7.86 -1.32
C ASN A 56 -18.29 7.85 -2.85
N LEU A 57 -17.34 7.06 -3.36
CA LEU A 57 -17.12 6.88 -4.80
C LEU A 57 -17.70 5.55 -5.31
N PRO A 58 -18.18 5.48 -6.56
CA PRO A 58 -18.53 4.22 -7.21
C PRO A 58 -17.25 3.43 -7.55
N VAL A 59 -17.39 2.10 -7.70
CA VAL A 59 -16.29 1.20 -8.13
C VAL A 59 -15.00 1.39 -7.31
N ARG A 60 -15.15 1.53 -5.99
CA ARG A 60 -14.08 1.83 -5.00
C ARG A 60 -12.82 0.99 -5.15
N ARG A 61 -12.98 -0.26 -5.59
CA ARG A 61 -11.87 -1.20 -5.77
C ARG A 61 -10.79 -0.67 -6.70
N LEU A 62 -11.17 -0.04 -7.81
CA LEU A 62 -10.23 0.54 -8.77
C LEU A 62 -9.48 1.72 -8.17
N VAL A 63 -10.20 2.62 -7.47
CA VAL A 63 -9.61 3.77 -6.80
C VAL A 63 -8.60 3.32 -5.73
N ASN A 64 -8.97 2.32 -4.92
CA ASN A 64 -8.09 1.76 -3.89
C ASN A 64 -6.82 1.15 -4.50
N GLN A 65 -6.93 0.39 -5.60
CA GLN A 65 -5.80 -0.21 -6.29
C GLN A 65 -4.85 0.85 -6.85
N SER A 66 -5.38 1.84 -7.55
CA SER A 66 -4.56 2.94 -8.10
C SER A 66 -3.90 3.76 -7.01
N PHE A 67 -4.62 4.05 -5.92
CA PHE A 67 -4.07 4.79 -4.80
C PHE A 67 -2.95 4.02 -4.08
N LEU A 68 -3.11 2.71 -3.89
CA LEU A 68 -2.06 1.86 -3.31
C LEU A 68 -0.73 2.00 -4.07
N VAL A 69 -0.78 1.91 -5.40
CA VAL A 69 0.42 2.06 -6.25
C VAL A 69 1.08 3.44 -6.06
N LEU A 70 0.28 4.51 -6.09
CA LEU A 70 0.77 5.88 -5.93
C LEU A 70 1.40 6.11 -4.56
N ALA A 71 0.77 5.59 -3.51
CA ALA A 71 1.24 5.75 -2.15
C ALA A 71 2.51 4.92 -1.87
N MET A 72 2.61 3.69 -2.40
CA MET A 72 3.85 2.90 -2.35
C MET A 72 4.99 3.60 -3.08
N ASN A 73 4.74 4.15 -4.28
CA ASN A 73 5.72 4.94 -5.02
C ASN A 73 6.15 6.22 -4.28
N ALA A 74 5.29 6.77 -3.43
CA ALA A 74 5.65 7.90 -2.56
C ALA A 74 6.52 7.51 -1.36
N GLY A 75 6.66 6.20 -1.06
CA GLY A 75 7.45 5.67 0.03
C GLY A 75 6.64 5.10 1.20
N MET A 76 5.34 4.86 1.02
CA MET A 76 4.52 4.14 2.00
C MET A 76 4.94 2.67 2.00
N ASP A 77 5.25 2.16 3.19
CA ASP A 77 5.80 0.80 3.37
C ASP A 77 4.86 -0.14 4.13
N SER A 78 3.76 0.38 4.66
CA SER A 78 2.77 -0.37 5.43
C SER A 78 1.35 0.03 5.03
N VAL A 79 0.40 -0.90 5.03
CA VAL A 79 -0.98 -0.63 4.60
C VAL A 79 -2.02 -1.39 5.41
N ILE A 80 -3.15 -0.73 5.66
CA ILE A 80 -4.37 -1.37 6.16
C ILE A 80 -5.28 -1.61 4.95
N LEU A 81 -5.51 -2.88 4.63
CA LEU A 81 -6.30 -3.31 3.47
C LEU A 81 -7.04 -4.63 3.72
N ASP A 82 -7.93 -4.99 2.80
CA ASP A 82 -8.59 -6.30 2.79
C ASP A 82 -7.67 -7.35 2.11
N PRO A 83 -7.09 -8.31 2.87
CA PRO A 83 -6.19 -9.31 2.30
C PRO A 83 -6.92 -10.36 1.43
N PHE A 84 -8.25 -10.46 1.53
CA PHE A 84 -9.04 -11.35 0.67
C PHE A 84 -9.28 -10.76 -0.73
N ASN A 85 -8.99 -9.47 -0.91
CA ASN A 85 -9.02 -8.83 -2.21
C ASN A 85 -7.76 -9.21 -3.00
N ARG A 86 -7.84 -10.34 -3.70
CA ARG A 86 -6.77 -10.91 -4.52
C ARG A 86 -6.19 -9.94 -5.55
N ASP A 87 -7.02 -9.08 -6.14
CA ASP A 87 -6.54 -8.11 -7.12
C ASP A 87 -5.72 -7.00 -6.44
N LEU A 88 -6.13 -6.55 -5.24
CA LEU A 88 -5.35 -5.58 -4.46
C LEU A 88 -4.02 -6.18 -3.96
N MET A 89 -4.04 -7.44 -3.51
CA MET A 89 -2.82 -8.17 -3.15
C MET A 89 -1.87 -8.30 -4.35
N GLY A 90 -2.39 -8.62 -5.54
CA GLY A 90 -1.60 -8.68 -6.77
C GLY A 90 -0.97 -7.35 -7.13
N MET A 91 -1.70 -6.23 -6.96
CA MET A 91 -1.16 -4.89 -7.17
C MET A 91 -0.03 -4.56 -6.18
N MET A 92 -0.13 -4.98 -4.92
CA MET A 92 0.91 -4.78 -3.90
C MET A 92 2.21 -5.46 -4.32
N TYR A 93 2.20 -6.79 -4.53
CA TYR A 93 3.39 -7.54 -4.94
C TYR A 93 3.97 -7.05 -6.28
N ALA A 94 3.11 -6.71 -7.25
CA ALA A 94 3.56 -6.17 -8.53
C ALA A 94 4.29 -4.83 -8.35
N THR A 95 3.78 -3.98 -7.46
CA THR A 95 4.37 -2.67 -7.19
C THR A 95 5.69 -2.79 -6.44
N GLU A 96 5.82 -3.69 -5.47
CA GLU A 96 7.10 -3.99 -4.80
C GLU A 96 8.17 -4.41 -5.83
N ALA A 97 7.82 -5.28 -6.76
CA ALA A 97 8.72 -5.70 -7.84
C ALA A 97 9.09 -4.53 -8.77
N LEU A 98 8.13 -3.70 -9.17
CA LEU A 98 8.37 -2.52 -10.01
C LEU A 98 9.24 -1.45 -9.35
N LEU A 99 9.17 -1.32 -8.02
CA LEU A 99 10.00 -0.43 -7.23
C LEU A 99 11.40 -1.01 -6.94
N GLY A 100 11.70 -2.22 -7.41
CA GLY A 100 12.99 -2.89 -7.18
C GLY A 100 13.17 -3.40 -5.75
N GLN A 101 12.07 -3.58 -5.01
CA GLN A 101 12.08 -4.07 -3.62
C GLN A 101 12.01 -5.61 -3.55
N ASP A 102 11.67 -6.28 -4.65
CA ASP A 102 11.63 -7.74 -4.78
C ASP A 102 12.72 -8.22 -5.75
N GLU A 103 13.83 -8.70 -5.18
CA GLU A 103 14.98 -9.15 -5.96
C GLU A 103 14.60 -10.36 -6.84
N TYR A 104 14.83 -10.25 -8.15
CA TYR A 104 14.43 -11.24 -9.16
C TYR A 104 12.93 -11.60 -9.16
N CYS A 105 12.06 -10.74 -8.61
CA CYS A 105 10.61 -10.96 -8.53
C CYS A 105 10.23 -12.25 -7.77
N VAL A 106 11.07 -12.71 -6.84
CA VAL A 106 10.88 -13.99 -6.14
C VAL A 106 9.61 -13.97 -5.30
N ALA A 107 9.35 -12.88 -4.55
CA ALA A 107 8.16 -12.74 -3.74
C ALA A 107 6.89 -12.73 -4.61
N TYR A 108 6.90 -11.96 -5.71
CA TYR A 108 5.81 -11.91 -6.68
C TYR A 108 5.49 -13.29 -7.26
N ILE A 109 6.51 -14.03 -7.71
CA ILE A 109 6.34 -15.36 -8.30
C ILE A 109 5.81 -16.36 -7.26
N ASN A 110 6.33 -16.33 -6.04
CA ASN A 110 5.90 -17.24 -4.97
C ASN A 110 4.45 -16.94 -4.55
N ALA A 111 4.09 -15.67 -4.35
CA ALA A 111 2.73 -15.25 -4.03
C ALA A 111 1.72 -15.69 -5.11
N TYR A 112 2.10 -15.64 -6.39
CA TYR A 112 1.28 -16.18 -7.47
C TYR A 112 1.12 -17.71 -7.38
N ARG A 113 2.22 -18.44 -7.15
CA ARG A 113 2.21 -19.92 -7.01
C ARG A 113 1.36 -20.39 -5.83
N GLU A 114 1.37 -19.64 -4.73
CA GLU A 114 0.54 -19.88 -3.54
C GLU A 114 -0.93 -19.52 -3.76
N GLY A 115 -1.27 -18.88 -4.89
CA GLY A 115 -2.63 -18.53 -5.24
C GLY A 115 -3.16 -17.27 -4.56
N LEU A 116 -2.29 -16.44 -3.97
CA LEU A 116 -2.67 -15.19 -3.31
C LEU A 116 -3.36 -14.21 -4.27
N PHE A 117 -2.99 -14.23 -5.54
CA PHE A 117 -3.64 -13.45 -6.60
C PHE A 117 -3.72 -14.21 -7.94
N GLY A 118 -4.29 -13.57 -8.97
CA GLY A 118 -4.48 -14.17 -10.31
C GLY A 118 -5.76 -15.03 -10.43
N PRO A 119 -5.95 -15.79 -11.52
CA PRO A 119 -7.10 -16.66 -11.67
C PRO A 119 -7.24 -17.65 -10.50
N ARG A 120 -8.47 -18.00 -10.12
CA ARG A 120 -8.68 -19.08 -9.15
C ARG A 120 -8.34 -20.39 -9.85
N THR A 121 -7.31 -21.08 -9.39
CA THR A 121 -7.03 -22.44 -9.84
C THR A 121 -8.13 -23.35 -9.28
N THR A 122 -9.07 -23.74 -10.14
CA THR A 122 -9.95 -24.86 -9.85
C THR A 122 -9.07 -26.11 -9.83
N LYS A 123 -8.61 -26.53 -8.65
CA LYS A 123 -8.13 -27.90 -8.48
C LYS A 123 -9.34 -28.78 -8.76
N THR A 124 -9.47 -29.26 -9.99
CA THR A 124 -10.37 -30.36 -10.30
C THR A 124 -9.87 -31.52 -9.43
N CYS A 125 -10.68 -31.96 -8.46
CA CYS A 125 -10.42 -33.24 -7.80
C CYS A 125 -10.29 -34.28 -8.92
N LYS A 126 -9.10 -34.85 -9.06
CA LYS A 126 -8.92 -36.14 -9.72
C LYS A 126 -9.00 -37.22 -8.67
#